data_AF-A0A1L5BVG4-F1
#
_entry.id   AF-A0A1L5BVG4-F1
#
_cell.length_a   1.000
_cell.length_b   1.000
_cell.length_c   1.000
_cell.angle_alpha   90.00
_cell.angle_beta   90.00
_cell.angle_gamma   90.00
#
_symmetry.space_group_name_H-M   'P 1'
#
loop_
_entity.id
_entity.type
_entity.pdbx_description
1 polymer ?
#
loop_
_entity_poly.entity_id
_entity_poly.type
_entity_poly.pdbx_seq_one_letter_code
_entity_poly.pdbx_strand_id
1 'polypeptide(L)'
;MELHMNPFKGRHFQRDIILWAVRWYCKYGISYRELQEMLAERGVNVDHSTIYRWVQRYAPEMEKRLRWYWRNPSDLCPWHMDETYVKVNGR
;
A
#
# COMPACT_ATOMS: atom_id res chain seq x y z
N MET A 1 15.88 23.81 -0.71
CA MET A 1 16.40 23.05 0.46
C MET A 1 15.27 22.20 1.00
N GLU A 2 15.01 21.04 0.41
CA GLU A 2 14.05 20.08 0.98
C GLU A 2 14.67 19.54 2.26
N LEU A 3 14.14 19.96 3.41
CA LEU A 3 14.45 19.31 4.67
C LEU A 3 14.13 17.84 4.49
N HIS A 4 15.15 16.99 4.50
CA HIS A 4 15.04 15.54 4.46
C HIS A 4 14.41 15.08 5.79
N MET A 5 13.13 15.39 5.96
CA MET A 5 12.37 15.18 7.17
C MET A 5 12.12 13.69 7.25
N ASN A 6 13.00 12.99 7.98
CA ASN A 6 13.02 11.53 8.01
C ASN A 6 11.66 11.01 8.50
N PRO A 7 10.80 10.47 7.61
CA PRO A 7 9.38 10.21 7.93
C PRO A 7 9.21 9.01 8.87
N PHE A 8 10.33 8.42 9.29
CA PHE A 8 10.43 7.29 10.21
C PHE A 8 11.07 7.68 11.57
N LYS A 9 11.44 8.95 11.77
CA LYS A 9 12.05 9.40 13.04
C LYS A 9 11.07 9.18 14.21
N GLY A 10 11.49 8.42 15.22
CA GLY A 10 10.70 8.14 16.43
C GLY A 10 9.75 6.94 16.33
N ARG A 11 9.90 6.05 15.33
CA ARG A 11 9.08 4.82 15.24
C ARG A 11 9.78 3.63 15.87
N HIS A 12 9.00 2.85 16.61
CA HIS A 12 9.46 1.63 17.32
C HIS A 12 9.91 0.52 16.35
N PHE A 13 9.38 0.51 15.12
CA PHE A 13 9.69 -0.49 14.11
C PHE A 13 10.62 0.06 13.04
N GLN A 14 11.52 -0.80 12.54
CA GLN A 14 12.42 -0.46 11.43
C GLN A 14 11.61 -0.06 10.20
N ARG A 15 12.08 0.97 9.50
CA ARG A 15 11.45 1.50 8.28
C ARG A 15 11.19 0.41 7.24
N ASP A 16 12.08 -0.57 7.13
CA ASP A 16 12.07 -1.61 6.11
C ASP A 16 10.88 -2.56 6.32
N ILE A 17 10.56 -2.90 7.58
CA ILE A 17 9.39 -3.71 7.95
C ILE A 17 8.11 -2.99 7.56
N ILE A 18 8.04 -1.68 7.85
CA ILE A 18 6.84 -0.88 7.62
C ILE A 18 6.59 -0.72 6.11
N LEU A 19 7.64 -0.41 5.35
CA LEU A 19 7.56 -0.33 3.89
C LEU A 19 7.23 -1.69 3.27
N TRP A 20 7.73 -2.79 3.81
CA TRP A 20 7.35 -4.13 3.39
C TRP A 20 5.85 -4.34 3.56
N ALA A 21 5.32 -4.14 4.76
CA ALA A 21 3.90 -4.37 5.04
C ALA A 21 2.99 -3.53 4.12
N VAL A 22 3.30 -2.25 3.96
CA VAL A 22 2.53 -1.35 3.09
C VAL A 22 2.63 -1.76 1.62
N ARG A 23 3.82 -2.15 1.15
CA ARG A 23 4.01 -2.62 -0.23
C ARG A 23 3.19 -3.88 -0.53
N TRP A 24 3.18 -4.84 0.39
CA TRP A 24 2.44 -6.10 0.19
C TRP A 24 0.94 -5.89 0.18
N TYR A 25 0.45 -5.02 1.06
CA TYR A 25 -0.94 -4.57 1.02
C TYR A 25 -1.29 -3.95 -0.35
N CYS A 26 -0.51 -2.95 -0.79
CA CYS A 26 -0.80 -2.23 -2.05
C CYS A 26 -0.62 -3.10 -3.30
N LYS A 27 0.29 -4.08 -3.31
CA LYS A 27 0.60 -4.88 -4.50
C LYS A 27 -0.29 -6.11 -4.67
N TYR A 28 -0.64 -6.79 -3.57
CA TYR A 28 -1.29 -8.09 -3.61
C TYR A 28 -2.69 -8.10 -2.98
N GLY A 29 -3.14 -7.00 -2.38
CA GLY A 29 -4.49 -6.90 -1.79
C GLY A 29 -4.68 -7.78 -0.55
N ILE A 30 -3.59 -8.14 0.14
CA ILE A 30 -3.59 -9.01 1.33
C ILE A 30 -4.31 -8.29 2.48
N SER A 31 -5.08 -9.04 3.29
CA SER A 31 -5.74 -8.47 4.47
C SER A 31 -4.76 -8.07 5.56
N TYR A 32 -5.16 -7.15 6.44
CA TYR A 32 -4.31 -6.71 7.55
C TYR A 32 -3.99 -7.83 8.56
N ARG A 33 -4.87 -8.84 8.68
CA ARG A 33 -4.67 -9.98 9.57
C ARG A 33 -3.65 -10.96 9.01
N GLU A 34 -3.76 -11.28 7.72
CA GLU A 34 -2.75 -12.10 7.02
C GLU A 34 -1.38 -11.41 7.05
N LEU A 35 -1.33 -10.08 6.86
CA LEU A 35 -0.09 -9.31 7.02
C LEU A 35 0.50 -9.39 8.43
N GLN A 36 -0.34 -9.38 9.46
CA GLN A 36 0.10 -9.60 10.84
C GLN A 36 0.69 -11.00 11.02
N GLU A 37 0.04 -12.04 10.50
CA GLU A 37 0.54 -13.42 10.57
C GLU A 37 1.87 -13.58 9.84
N MET A 38 1.99 -13.05 8.61
CA MET A 38 3.23 -13.06 7.85
C MET A 38 4.39 -12.32 8.55
N LEU A 39 4.09 -11.25 9.27
CA LEU A 39 5.08 -10.54 10.08
C LEU A 39 5.46 -11.34 11.33
N ALA A 40 4.49 -12.00 11.96
CA ALA A 40 4.72 -12.87 13.12
C ALA A 40 5.60 -14.08 12.77
N GLU A 41 5.40 -14.70 11.60
CA GLU A 41 6.26 -15.77 11.07
C GLU A 41 7.72 -15.33 10.91
N ARG A 42 7.95 -14.05 10.64
CA ARG A 42 9.29 -13.45 10.52
C ARG A 42 9.85 -12.94 11.85
N GLY A 43 9.18 -13.24 12.97
CA GLY A 43 9.58 -12.82 14.31
C GLY A 43 9.20 -11.39 14.66
N VAL A 44 8.36 -10.71 13.87
CA VAL A 44 7.91 -9.35 14.13
C VAL A 44 6.45 -9.37 14.58
N ASN A 45 6.22 -9.27 15.89
CA ASN A 45 4.87 -9.22 16.43
C ASN A 45 4.30 -7.79 16.32
N VAL A 46 3.32 -7.61 15.42
CA VAL A 46 2.65 -6.33 15.17
C VAL A 46 1.16 -6.56 15.10
N ASP A 47 0.37 -5.75 15.79
CA ASP A 47 -1.09 -5.83 15.68
C ASP A 47 -1.57 -5.27 14.33
N HIS A 48 -2.57 -5.93 13.73
CA HIS A 48 -3.21 -5.52 12.47
C HIS A 48 -3.64 -4.04 12.43
N SER A 49 -4.07 -3.46 13.56
CA SER A 49 -4.44 -2.04 13.63
C SER A 49 -3.23 -1.11 13.44
N THR A 50 -2.04 -1.55 13.83
CA THR A 50 -0.79 -0.82 13.60
C THR A 50 -0.41 -0.84 12.12
N ILE A 51 -0.61 -1.97 11.45
CA ILE A 51 -0.40 -2.12 10.00
C ILE A 51 -1.39 -1.21 9.25
N TYR A 52 -2.65 -1.17 9.65
CA TYR A 52 -3.65 -0.25 9.10
C TYR A 52 -3.21 1.22 9.20
N ARG A 53 -2.74 1.66 10.38
CA ARG A 53 -2.21 3.02 10.57
C ARG A 53 -0.99 3.31 9.69
N TRP A 54 -0.16 2.31 9.42
CA TRP A 54 0.95 2.46 8.48
C TRP A 54 0.46 2.61 7.04
N VAL A 55 -0.47 1.76 6.60
CA VAL A 55 -1.04 1.87 5.25
C VAL A 55 -1.67 3.24 5.04
N GLN A 56 -2.52 3.71 5.96
CA GLN A 56 -3.14 5.03 5.84
C GLN A 56 -2.12 6.18 5.73
N ARG A 57 -1.00 6.09 6.44
CA ARG A 57 0.02 7.15 6.45
C ARG A 57 0.98 7.09 5.26
N TYR A 58 1.40 5.89 4.85
CA TYR A 58 2.48 5.71 3.87
C TYR A 58 1.99 5.34 2.48
N ALA A 59 0.81 4.73 2.32
CA ALA A 59 0.25 4.43 1.01
C ALA A 59 0.10 5.69 0.12
N PRO A 60 -0.47 6.83 0.58
CA PRO A 60 -0.58 8.01 -0.27
C PRO A 60 0.79 8.61 -0.63
N GLU A 61 1.77 8.53 0.27
CA GLU A 61 3.14 8.99 -0.01
C GLU A 61 3.86 8.10 -1.02
N MET A 62 3.65 6.78 -0.95
CA MET A 62 4.12 5.83 -1.94
C MET A 62 3.45 6.07 -3.29
N GLU A 63 2.13 6.24 -3.32
CA GLU A 63 1.37 6.53 -4.54
C GLU A 63 1.85 7.83 -5.20
N LYS A 64 2.05 8.92 -4.46
CA LYS A 64 2.57 10.18 -5.03
C LYS A 64 3.93 9.99 -5.73
N ARG A 65 4.83 9.19 -5.14
CA ARG A 65 6.14 8.90 -5.72
C ARG A 65 6.05 7.95 -6.92
N LEU A 66 5.20 6.94 -6.83
CA LEU A 66 4.96 5.96 -7.90
C LEU A 66 4.17 6.56 -9.07
N ARG A 67 3.33 7.57 -8.84
CA ARG A 67 2.52 8.25 -9.86
C ARG A 67 3.37 8.83 -10.99
N TRP A 68 4.58 9.30 -10.68
CA TRP A 68 5.54 9.77 -11.70
C TRP A 68 6.05 8.64 -12.59
N TYR A 69 6.26 7.45 -12.04
CA TYR A 69 6.64 6.26 -12.81
C TYR A 69 5.46 5.68 -13.60
N TRP A 70 4.22 5.88 -13.13
CA TRP A 70 3.01 5.35 -13.75
C TRP A 70 2.38 6.32 -14.76
N ARG A 71 2.73 7.62 -14.71
CA ARG A 71 2.47 8.57 -15.79
C ARG A 71 3.38 8.26 -16.98
N ASN A 72 3.01 7.24 -17.74
CA ASN A 72 3.10 7.15 -19.21
C ASN A 72 2.67 5.75 -19.68
N PRO A 73 1.34 5.57 -19.86
CA PRO A 73 0.85 5.04 -21.14
C PRO A 73 -0.37 5.81 -21.70
N SER A 74 -0.66 7.01 -21.19
CA SER A 74 -1.79 7.81 -21.69
C SER A 74 -1.57 8.44 -23.06
N ASP A 75 -0.31 8.54 -23.52
CA ASP A 75 0.01 9.06 -24.86
C ASP A 75 0.06 7.95 -25.94
N LEU A 76 -0.10 6.67 -25.56
CA LEU A 76 0.08 5.53 -26.48
C LEU A 76 -1.05 4.49 -26.47
N CYS A 77 -2.06 4.61 -25.60
CA CYS A 77 -3.13 3.60 -25.51
C CYS A 77 -4.53 4.22 -25.60
N PRO A 78 -5.35 3.85 -26.61
CA PRO A 78 -6.78 4.11 -26.60
C PRO A 78 -7.41 3.39 -25.41
N TRP A 79 -8.12 4.14 -24.57
CA TRP A 79 -8.86 3.62 -23.42
C TRP A 79 -9.84 2.53 -23.88
N HIS A 80 -9.57 1.27 -23.54
CA HIS A 80 -10.56 0.20 -23.62
C HIS A 80 -11.34 0.17 -22.30
N MET A 81 -12.60 0.59 -22.34
CA MET A 81 -13.54 0.32 -21.27
C MET A 81 -14.13 -1.08 -21.49
N ASP A 82 -13.69 -2.05 -20.69
CA ASP A 82 -14.38 -3.34 -20.62
C ASP A 82 -15.58 -3.20 -19.69
N GLU A 83 -16.76 -3.01 -20.27
CA GLU A 83 -18.01 -2.91 -19.53
C GLU A 83 -18.35 -4.28 -18.93
N THR A 84 -18.21 -4.41 -17.61
CA THR A 84 -18.52 -5.64 -16.89
C THR A 84 -19.90 -5.51 -16.24
N TYR A 85 -20.92 -6.15 -16.82
CA TYR A 85 -22.27 -6.19 -16.25
C TYR A 85 -22.28 -7.07 -15.00
N VAL A 86 -22.33 -6.43 -13.82
CA VAL A 86 -22.60 -7.13 -12.56
C VAL A 86 -24.10 -7.09 -12.31
N LYS A 87 -24.76 -8.24 -12.44
CA LYS A 87 -26.16 -8.41 -12.04
C LYS A 87 -26.24 -8.40 -10.52
N VAL A 88 -26.36 -7.22 -9.94
CA VAL A 88 -26.75 -7.08 -8.53
C VAL A 88 -28.20 -7.50 -8.43
N ASN A 89 -28.48 -8.38 -7.47
CA ASN A 89 -29.72 -9.11 -7.28
C ASN A 89 -30.93 -8.16 -7.14
N GLY A 90 -31.44 -7.69 -8.28
CA GLY A 90 -32.71 -6.99 -8.41
C GLY A 90 -33.84 -8.00 -8.34
N ARG A 91 -34.80 -7.71 -7.49
CA ARG A 91 -36.14 -8.30 -7.60
C ARG A 91 -36.80 -7.81 -8.88
#